data_AF-A0A949XYW8-F1
#
_entry.id   AF-A0A949XYW8-F1
#
_cell.length_a   1.000
_cell.length_b   1.000
_cell.length_c   1.000
_cell.angle_alpha   90.00
_cell.angle_beta   90.00
_cell.angle_gamma   90.00
#
_symmetry.space_group_name_H-M   'P 1'
#
loop_
_entity.id
_entity.type
_entity.pdbx_description
1 polymer ?
#
loop_
_entity_poly.entity_id
_entity_poly.type
_entity_poly.pdbx_seq_one_letter_code
_entity_poly.pdbx_strand_id
1 'polypeptide(L)'
;MTLKIAVPPEAGRDLTLGDVLSFSRSADLETPAAAEPGDPGPDLERRRFADGLFLLTDEGALGELIPGLRFRIGGRACDLDHRLDGERAAGPVRIEIDRAHTGYTRNWPAYLSRRWKLRADAYSRFVESLVEAACAREAGSVLRLDAPDRVRRFLAAVAGRIYAAPYETYSRYLEPGAPFKSCDQTLDRILEGDGGNCAEKAMALYFIAHAYGIQAEMVLGGEEAAGKFPSRALRSILDQRTFDSEATRDAQRYWQHYAILCRPSGNAEDDVFCDVAGSNIPFLFLGAEEASTYLDPDRRAPIRVVITLEPIRLYYHRLARRQDLPLDLYYAMENFIASIDVIHTVDNELGLLHTGDYWVGAVAYRGRRELGRIVGEYERFVCRAGLDPRADVCFARKLVSARHPLLERFLGAYPCGAGRIIAADGRIRQRINSANPGTQMYYVIINLQKMPAHHRQERIPAKATRS
;
A
#
# COMPACT_ATOMS: atom_id res chain seq x y z
N MET A 1 -4.76 -5.19 -15.76
CA MET A 1 -5.96 -4.96 -14.89
C MET A 1 -7.17 -5.55 -15.60
N THR A 2 -8.23 -5.97 -14.91
CA THR A 2 -9.47 -6.40 -15.58
C THR A 2 -10.64 -5.59 -15.06
N LEU A 3 -11.39 -4.98 -15.98
CA LEU A 3 -12.69 -4.37 -15.72
C LEU A 3 -13.81 -5.35 -16.07
N LYS A 4 -14.78 -5.49 -15.18
CA LYS A 4 -16.05 -6.12 -15.54
C LYS A 4 -17.07 -5.00 -15.65
N ILE A 5 -17.60 -4.79 -16.86
CA ILE A 5 -18.69 -3.84 -17.07
C ILE A 5 -19.96 -4.63 -17.26
N ALA A 6 -20.95 -4.37 -16.41
CA ALA A 6 -22.33 -4.65 -16.75
C ALA A 6 -22.74 -3.63 -17.81
N VAL A 7 -22.95 -4.08 -19.05
CA VAL A 7 -23.39 -3.17 -20.10
C VAL A 7 -24.87 -2.87 -19.83
N PRO A 8 -25.27 -1.59 -19.68
CA PRO A 8 -26.65 -1.24 -19.34
C PRO A 8 -27.64 -1.82 -20.36
N PRO A 9 -28.80 -2.36 -19.92
CA PRO A 9 -29.83 -2.88 -20.82
C PRO A 9 -30.47 -1.78 -21.68
N GLU A 10 -30.40 -0.52 -21.23
CA GLU A 10 -31.02 0.65 -21.88
C GLU A 10 -30.16 1.24 -23.01
N ALA A 11 -28.89 0.88 -23.05
CA ALA A 11 -28.00 1.35 -24.09
C ALA A 11 -28.22 0.46 -25.33
N GLY A 12 -28.68 1.05 -26.43
CA GLY A 12 -29.27 0.37 -27.60
C GLY A 12 -28.44 -0.78 -28.21
N ARG A 13 -29.06 -1.52 -29.14
CA ARG A 13 -28.33 -2.44 -30.03
C ARG A 13 -27.33 -1.60 -30.85
N ASP A 14 -26.09 -2.05 -31.03
CA ASP A 14 -24.96 -1.33 -31.65
C ASP A 14 -24.06 -0.48 -30.72
N LEU A 15 -23.82 -0.89 -29.46
CA LEU A 15 -22.77 -0.23 -28.66
C LEU A 15 -21.37 -0.70 -29.05
N THR A 16 -20.48 0.28 -29.22
CA THR A 16 -19.04 0.04 -29.30
C THR A 16 -18.39 0.03 -27.91
N LEU A 17 -17.16 -0.48 -27.82
CA LEU A 17 -16.34 -0.36 -26.61
C LEU A 17 -16.14 1.12 -26.22
N GLY A 18 -15.92 2.00 -27.21
CA GLY A 18 -15.78 3.44 -27.04
C GLY A 18 -17.00 4.08 -26.39
N ASP A 19 -18.21 3.68 -26.78
CA ASP A 19 -19.45 4.17 -26.18
C ASP A 19 -19.56 3.76 -24.71
N VAL A 20 -19.20 2.52 -24.38
CA VAL A 20 -19.25 2.01 -23.00
C VAL A 20 -18.24 2.72 -22.09
N LEU A 21 -17.03 2.96 -22.59
CA LEU A 21 -16.02 3.71 -21.85
C LEU A 21 -16.45 5.18 -21.70
N SER A 22 -17.05 5.78 -22.72
CA SER A 22 -17.57 7.15 -22.67
C SER A 22 -18.72 7.29 -21.68
N PHE A 23 -19.61 6.30 -21.57
CA PHE A 23 -20.63 6.27 -20.52
C PHE A 23 -20.02 6.23 -19.11
N SER A 24 -18.86 5.58 -18.94
CA SER A 24 -18.13 5.59 -17.67
C SER A 24 -17.54 6.96 -17.34
N ARG A 25 -17.21 7.75 -18.35
CA ARG A 25 -16.81 9.16 -18.18
C ARG A 25 -18.01 10.05 -17.82
N SER A 26 -19.15 9.89 -18.50
CA SER A 26 -20.34 10.73 -18.26
C SER A 26 -21.03 10.43 -16.92
N ALA A 27 -21.22 9.15 -16.58
CA ALA A 27 -21.86 8.74 -15.33
C ALA A 27 -21.11 9.23 -14.08
N ASP A 28 -19.80 9.42 -14.23
CA ASP A 28 -18.95 9.98 -13.18
C ASP A 28 -19.19 11.48 -12.93
N LEU A 29 -19.62 12.24 -13.95
CA LEU A 29 -19.92 13.66 -13.84
C LEU A 29 -21.33 13.93 -13.27
N GLU A 30 -22.27 13.00 -13.46
CA GLU A 30 -23.70 13.27 -13.21
C GLU A 30 -24.20 12.87 -11.81
N THR A 31 -23.46 12.04 -11.07
CA THR A 31 -23.98 11.46 -9.80
C THR A 31 -23.06 11.77 -8.62
N PRO A 32 -23.50 12.51 -7.57
CA PRO A 32 -22.78 12.59 -6.31
C PRO A 32 -22.65 11.19 -5.68
N ALA A 33 -21.49 10.84 -5.13
CA ALA A 33 -21.31 9.57 -4.42
C ALA A 33 -22.06 9.62 -3.08
N ALA A 34 -23.34 9.27 -3.06
CA ALA A 34 -24.06 8.97 -1.83
C ALA A 34 -23.70 7.53 -1.42
N ALA A 35 -22.67 7.37 -0.59
CA ALA A 35 -22.30 6.07 -0.03
C ALA A 35 -22.82 5.95 1.42
N GLU A 36 -23.78 5.04 1.64
CA GLU A 36 -24.10 4.51 2.96
C GLU A 36 -22.86 3.81 3.55
N PRO A 37 -22.65 3.82 4.88
CA PRO A 37 -21.51 3.14 5.50
C PRO A 37 -21.73 1.62 5.47
N GLY A 38 -20.90 0.87 4.73
CA GLY A 38 -20.77 -0.59 4.93
C GLY A 38 -20.47 -1.43 3.70
N ASP A 39 -20.73 -0.93 2.50
CA ASP A 39 -20.35 -1.60 1.24
C ASP A 39 -20.01 -0.52 0.20
N PRO A 40 -18.75 -0.40 -0.26
CA PRO A 40 -18.42 0.44 -1.39
C PRO A 40 -19.09 -0.16 -2.62
N GLY A 41 -20.35 0.21 -2.85
CA GLY A 41 -21.16 -0.34 -3.92
C GLY A 41 -20.44 -0.32 -5.28
N PRO A 42 -20.91 -1.09 -6.27
CA PRO A 42 -20.27 -1.26 -7.58
C PRO A 42 -19.91 0.06 -8.29
N ASP A 43 -20.59 1.16 -7.97
CA ASP A 43 -20.30 2.50 -8.47
C ASP A 43 -18.98 3.08 -7.94
N LEU A 44 -18.60 2.86 -6.69
CA LEU A 44 -17.33 3.38 -6.15
C LEU A 44 -16.15 2.74 -6.88
N GLU A 45 -16.13 1.41 -6.96
CA GLU A 45 -15.05 0.70 -7.65
C GLU A 45 -15.00 1.05 -9.15
N ARG A 46 -16.16 1.27 -9.79
CA ARG A 46 -16.20 1.75 -11.17
C ARG A 46 -15.57 3.14 -11.33
N ARG A 47 -15.86 4.09 -10.44
CA ARG A 47 -15.26 5.43 -10.46
C ARG A 47 -13.76 5.38 -10.19
N ARG A 48 -13.35 4.55 -9.22
CA ARG A 48 -11.94 4.32 -8.94
C ARG A 48 -11.19 3.77 -10.15
N PHE A 49 -11.87 2.90 -10.90
CA PHE A 49 -11.34 2.31 -12.11
C PHE A 49 -11.17 3.35 -13.23
N ALA A 50 -12.09 4.31 -13.35
CA ALA A 50 -12.05 5.34 -14.38
C ALA A 50 -10.75 6.18 -14.32
N ASP A 51 -10.20 6.41 -13.12
CA ASP A 51 -8.91 7.10 -12.95
C ASP A 51 -7.70 6.32 -13.52
N GLY A 52 -7.89 5.03 -13.80
CA GLY A 52 -6.93 4.18 -14.50
C GLY A 52 -7.10 4.16 -16.02
N LEU A 53 -8.14 4.80 -16.54
CA LEU A 53 -8.51 4.80 -17.95
C LEU A 53 -8.35 6.16 -18.62
N PHE A 54 -8.65 7.24 -17.90
CA PHE A 54 -8.69 8.58 -18.45
C PHE A 54 -7.58 9.46 -17.86
N LEU A 55 -7.11 10.40 -18.68
CA LEU A 55 -6.31 11.53 -18.20
C LEU A 55 -7.20 12.41 -17.32
N LEU A 56 -6.61 13.00 -16.29
CA LEU A 56 -7.30 13.94 -15.40
C LEU A 56 -6.91 15.38 -15.78
N THR A 57 -7.91 16.25 -15.91
CA THR A 57 -7.69 17.70 -15.94
C THR A 57 -7.22 18.18 -14.56
N ASP A 58 -6.72 19.42 -14.47
CA ASP A 58 -6.27 19.99 -13.19
C ASP A 58 -7.42 20.11 -12.17
N GLU A 59 -8.66 20.24 -12.64
CA GLU A 59 -9.87 20.27 -11.82
C GLU A 59 -10.31 18.87 -11.34
N GLY A 60 -9.68 17.81 -11.85
CA GLY A 60 -10.02 16.42 -11.55
C GLY A 60 -11.19 15.88 -12.38
N ALA A 61 -11.47 16.47 -13.54
CA ALA A 61 -12.41 15.90 -14.50
C ALA A 61 -11.74 14.81 -15.34
N LEU A 62 -12.49 13.77 -15.70
CA LEU A 62 -12.04 12.73 -16.62
C LEU A 62 -12.03 13.29 -18.06
N GLY A 63 -10.85 13.31 -18.67
CA GLY A 63 -10.62 13.83 -20.03
C GLY A 63 -10.63 12.74 -21.10
N GLU A 64 -9.57 12.71 -21.90
CA GLU A 64 -9.34 11.69 -22.93
C GLU A 64 -8.84 10.38 -22.32
N LEU A 65 -8.92 9.28 -23.07
CA LEU A 65 -8.32 8.02 -22.67
C LEU A 65 -6.80 8.15 -22.58
N ILE A 66 -6.19 7.43 -21.63
CA ILE A 66 -4.74 7.38 -21.49
C ILE A 66 -4.15 6.80 -22.80
N PRO A 67 -3.19 7.50 -23.44
CA PRO A 67 -2.55 6.99 -24.64
C PRO A 67 -1.86 5.65 -24.42
N GLY A 68 -2.00 4.74 -25.39
CA GLY A 68 -1.37 3.41 -25.36
C GLY A 68 -2.13 2.35 -24.58
N LEU A 69 -3.33 2.64 -24.07
CA LEU A 69 -4.24 1.62 -23.54
C LEU A 69 -4.60 0.61 -24.63
N ARG A 70 -4.61 -0.67 -24.26
CA ARG A 70 -5.07 -1.77 -25.11
C ARG A 70 -6.15 -2.56 -24.41
N PHE A 71 -7.13 -3.00 -25.18
CA PHE A 71 -8.30 -3.71 -24.67
C PHE A 71 -8.36 -5.12 -25.22
N ARG A 72 -8.79 -6.06 -24.37
CA ARG A 72 -9.11 -7.42 -24.81
C ARG A 72 -10.45 -7.88 -24.27
N ILE A 73 -11.23 -8.55 -25.11
CA ILE A 73 -12.51 -9.17 -24.75
C ILE A 73 -12.45 -10.63 -25.16
N GLY A 74 -12.71 -11.55 -24.22
CA GLY A 74 -12.57 -12.99 -24.47
C GLY A 74 -11.17 -13.39 -24.95
N GLY A 75 -10.13 -12.68 -24.51
CA GLY A 75 -8.74 -12.89 -24.93
C GLY A 75 -8.38 -12.32 -26.31
N ARG A 76 -9.31 -11.74 -27.07
CA ARG A 76 -9.05 -11.10 -28.37
C ARG A 76 -8.77 -9.61 -28.19
N ALA A 77 -7.81 -9.07 -28.92
CA ALA A 77 -7.56 -7.64 -28.93
C ALA A 77 -8.72 -6.91 -29.63
N CYS A 78 -9.14 -5.78 -29.06
CA CYS A 78 -10.25 -4.96 -29.53
C CYS A 78 -9.82 -3.49 -29.55
N ASP A 79 -10.31 -2.74 -30.53
CA ASP A 79 -10.25 -1.29 -30.57
C ASP A 79 -11.52 -0.68 -29.96
N LEU A 80 -11.63 0.64 -29.98
CA LEU A 80 -12.78 1.36 -29.45
C LEU A 80 -14.04 1.17 -30.31
N ASP A 81 -13.90 0.81 -31.59
CA ASP A 81 -15.04 0.61 -32.52
C ASP A 81 -15.61 -0.82 -32.44
N HIS A 82 -14.99 -1.70 -31.64
CA HIS A 82 -15.44 -3.07 -31.42
C HIS A 82 -16.87 -3.10 -30.87
N ARG A 83 -17.78 -3.72 -31.64
CA ARG A 83 -19.20 -3.88 -31.28
C ARG A 83 -19.42 -4.98 -30.26
N LEU A 84 -20.27 -4.73 -29.27
CA LEU A 84 -20.52 -5.62 -28.13
C LEU A 84 -21.78 -6.51 -28.27
N ASP A 85 -22.41 -6.53 -29.45
CA ASP A 85 -23.72 -7.16 -29.65
C ASP A 85 -23.71 -8.68 -29.45
N GLY A 86 -22.57 -9.34 -29.72
CA GLY A 86 -22.41 -10.79 -29.52
C GLY A 86 -22.08 -11.17 -28.07
N GLU A 87 -21.35 -10.30 -27.35
CA GLU A 87 -20.88 -10.55 -25.99
C GLU A 87 -21.96 -10.29 -24.94
N ARG A 88 -22.89 -9.37 -25.22
CA ARG A 88 -24.03 -9.02 -24.34
C ARG A 88 -24.97 -10.19 -24.06
N ALA A 89 -25.16 -11.10 -25.02
CA ALA A 89 -26.04 -12.25 -24.87
C ALA A 89 -25.56 -13.24 -23.77
N ALA A 90 -24.30 -13.14 -23.33
CA ALA A 90 -23.67 -14.01 -22.35
C ALA A 90 -23.55 -13.39 -20.93
N GLY A 91 -24.04 -12.16 -20.71
CA GLY A 91 -23.97 -11.47 -19.41
C GLY A 91 -22.95 -10.32 -19.37
N PRO A 92 -22.42 -9.96 -18.17
CA PRO A 92 -21.47 -8.85 -18.02
C PRO A 92 -20.22 -9.04 -18.88
N VAL A 93 -19.86 -8.02 -19.65
CA VAL A 93 -18.68 -8.08 -20.53
C VAL A 93 -17.43 -7.82 -19.70
N ARG A 94 -16.51 -8.79 -19.75
CA ARG A 94 -15.19 -8.67 -19.11
C ARG A 94 -14.21 -8.06 -20.11
N ILE A 95 -13.76 -6.85 -19.80
CA ILE A 95 -12.78 -6.10 -20.58
C ILE A 95 -11.45 -6.14 -19.84
N GLU A 96 -10.47 -6.81 -20.43
CA GLU A 96 -9.10 -6.77 -19.96
C GLU A 96 -8.44 -5.52 -20.49
N ILE A 97 -7.78 -4.78 -19.60
CA ILE A 97 -7.08 -3.54 -19.93
C ILE A 97 -5.60 -3.76 -19.67
N ASP A 98 -4.86 -3.67 -20.76
CA ASP A 98 -3.42 -3.72 -20.78
C ASP A 98 -2.86 -2.30 -20.82
N ARG A 99 -2.00 -2.03 -19.82
CA ARG A 99 -1.34 -0.75 -19.59
C ARG A 99 0.16 -0.87 -19.80
N ALA A 100 0.64 -1.97 -20.40
CA ALA A 100 2.05 -2.22 -20.69
C ALA A 100 2.70 -1.14 -21.57
N HIS A 101 1.88 -0.37 -22.30
CA HIS A 101 2.34 0.63 -23.27
C HIS A 101 1.97 2.07 -22.90
N THR A 102 1.41 2.31 -21.71
CA THR A 102 1.11 3.66 -21.24
C THR A 102 2.34 4.32 -20.62
N GLY A 103 2.38 5.66 -20.54
CA GLY A 103 3.40 6.38 -19.78
C GLY A 103 3.02 6.57 -18.31
N TYR A 104 3.87 7.31 -17.59
CA TYR A 104 3.56 7.88 -16.27
C TYR A 104 2.91 9.26 -16.47
N THR A 105 1.58 9.28 -16.60
CA THR A 105 0.82 10.49 -16.98
C THR A 105 -0.10 11.00 -15.86
N ARG A 106 0.05 10.49 -14.63
CA ARG A 106 -0.88 10.81 -13.55
C ARG A 106 -0.67 12.26 -13.08
N ASN A 107 -1.72 13.06 -13.22
CA ASN A 107 -1.84 14.35 -12.54
C ASN A 107 -2.14 14.09 -11.06
N TRP A 108 -1.09 14.05 -10.23
CA TRP A 108 -1.20 13.67 -8.81
C TRP A 108 -2.12 14.58 -7.98
N PRO A 109 -2.00 15.91 -8.04
CA PRO A 109 -2.93 16.79 -7.32
C PRO A 109 -4.40 16.54 -7.68
N ALA A 110 -4.71 16.48 -8.98
CA ALA A 110 -6.06 16.22 -9.46
C ALA A 110 -6.56 14.83 -9.04
N TYR A 111 -5.70 13.81 -9.18
CA TYR A 111 -5.99 12.44 -8.74
C TYR A 111 -6.35 12.39 -7.26
N LEU A 112 -5.50 12.92 -6.37
CA LEU A 112 -5.75 12.91 -4.93
C LEU A 112 -7.03 13.68 -4.59
N SER A 113 -7.21 14.89 -5.10
CA SER A 113 -8.45 15.66 -4.84
C SER A 113 -9.71 14.91 -5.29
N ARG A 114 -9.64 14.25 -6.44
CA ARG A 114 -10.75 13.45 -6.98
C ARG A 114 -11.03 12.20 -6.15
N ARG A 115 -10.00 11.43 -5.78
CA ARG A 115 -10.15 10.24 -4.90
C ARG A 115 -10.75 10.60 -3.55
N TRP A 116 -10.36 11.74 -2.99
CA TRP A 116 -10.91 12.23 -1.72
C TRP A 116 -12.41 12.50 -1.83
N LYS A 117 -12.85 13.19 -2.89
CA LYS A 117 -14.25 13.53 -3.13
C LYS A 117 -15.18 12.31 -3.21
N LEU A 118 -14.68 11.14 -3.60
CA LEU A 118 -15.49 9.92 -3.68
C LEU A 118 -16.07 9.49 -2.31
N ARG A 119 -15.39 9.82 -1.21
CA ARG A 119 -15.83 9.49 0.16
C ARG A 119 -15.49 10.60 1.17
N ALA A 120 -15.59 11.86 0.75
CA ALA A 120 -15.13 13.01 1.53
C ALA A 120 -15.70 13.02 2.95
N ASP A 121 -17.01 12.78 3.12
CA ASP A 121 -17.65 12.76 4.44
C ASP A 121 -17.09 11.66 5.37
N ALA A 122 -16.81 10.47 4.83
CA ALA A 122 -16.24 9.39 5.62
C ALA A 122 -14.80 9.70 6.03
N TYR A 123 -14.01 10.26 5.13
CA TYR A 123 -12.61 10.61 5.40
C TYR A 123 -12.49 11.81 6.35
N SER A 124 -13.28 12.86 6.16
CA SER A 124 -13.30 14.02 7.05
C SER A 124 -13.75 13.62 8.46
N ARG A 125 -14.85 12.87 8.61
CA ARG A 125 -15.30 12.39 9.93
C ARG A 125 -14.26 11.51 10.61
N PHE A 126 -13.59 10.65 9.85
CA PHE A 126 -12.49 9.85 10.37
C PHE A 126 -11.39 10.76 10.93
N VAL A 127 -10.87 11.70 10.15
CA VAL A 127 -9.81 12.62 10.59
C VAL A 127 -10.25 13.49 11.79
N GLU A 128 -11.45 14.06 11.75
CA GLU A 128 -12.02 14.85 12.84
C GLU A 128 -12.05 14.05 14.14
N SER A 129 -12.56 12.80 14.09
CA SER A 129 -12.62 11.93 15.27
C SER A 129 -11.24 11.65 15.88
N LEU A 130 -10.18 11.56 15.05
CA LEU A 130 -8.81 11.37 15.53
C LEU A 130 -8.28 12.61 16.24
N VAL A 131 -8.55 13.79 15.68
CA VAL A 131 -8.13 15.06 16.28
C VAL A 131 -8.91 15.33 17.56
N GLU A 132 -10.20 15.03 17.60
CA GLU A 132 -11.03 15.09 18.82
C GLU A 132 -10.50 14.18 19.91
N ALA A 133 -10.19 12.93 19.59
CA ALA A 133 -9.62 11.98 20.54
C ALA A 133 -8.25 12.43 21.08
N ALA A 134 -7.40 13.02 20.23
CA ALA A 134 -6.04 13.42 20.60
C ALA A 134 -5.96 14.78 21.31
N CYS A 135 -6.83 15.74 20.95
CA CYS A 135 -6.74 17.13 21.39
C CYS A 135 -7.92 17.60 22.25
N ALA A 136 -8.95 16.77 22.42
CA ALA A 136 -10.13 17.05 23.24
C ALA A 136 -10.72 18.45 22.97
N ARG A 137 -10.78 19.32 24.00
CA ARG A 137 -11.37 20.66 23.91
C ARG A 137 -10.72 21.57 22.87
N GLU A 138 -9.50 21.27 22.44
CA GLU A 138 -8.76 22.09 21.47
C GLU A 138 -8.90 21.61 20.02
N ALA A 139 -9.63 20.51 19.78
CA ALA A 139 -9.76 19.89 18.46
C ALA A 139 -10.27 20.87 17.40
N GLY A 140 -11.31 21.64 17.69
CA GLY A 140 -11.83 22.66 16.78
C GLY A 140 -10.80 23.75 16.45
N SER A 141 -9.87 24.04 17.36
CA SER A 141 -8.79 24.99 17.06
C SER A 141 -7.71 24.37 16.18
N VAL A 142 -7.34 23.11 16.45
CA VAL A 142 -6.36 22.33 15.68
C VAL A 142 -6.82 22.10 14.24
N LEU A 143 -8.10 21.79 14.02
CA LEU A 143 -8.69 21.57 12.69
C LEU A 143 -8.68 22.81 11.78
N ARG A 144 -8.43 24.02 12.32
CA ARG A 144 -8.29 25.23 11.50
C ARG A 144 -6.97 25.32 10.73
N LEU A 145 -5.93 24.62 11.18
CA LEU A 145 -4.64 24.52 10.50
C LEU A 145 -3.98 25.87 10.14
N ASP A 146 -4.33 26.92 10.86
CA ASP A 146 -3.92 28.31 10.66
C ASP A 146 -2.61 28.68 11.38
N ALA A 147 -1.98 27.71 12.08
CA ALA A 147 -0.71 27.90 12.76
C ALA A 147 0.15 26.62 12.71
N PRO A 148 1.49 26.73 12.65
CA PRO A 148 2.38 25.57 12.51
C PRO A 148 2.19 24.53 13.62
N ASP A 149 2.05 24.96 14.88
CA ASP A 149 1.82 24.05 16.02
C ASP A 149 0.49 23.29 15.92
N ARG A 150 -0.55 23.92 15.36
CA ARG A 150 -1.85 23.27 15.13
C ARG A 150 -1.71 22.21 14.05
N VAL A 151 -1.03 22.52 12.95
CA VAL A 151 -0.73 21.55 11.89
C VAL A 151 0.12 20.39 12.42
N ARG A 152 1.14 20.64 13.26
CA ARG A 152 1.94 19.59 13.91
C ARG A 152 1.08 18.66 14.77
N ARG A 153 0.16 19.21 15.57
CA ARG A 153 -0.74 18.40 16.41
C ARG A 153 -1.75 17.61 15.59
N PHE A 154 -2.28 18.21 14.53
CA PHE A 154 -3.11 17.50 13.54
C PHE A 154 -2.34 16.31 12.96
N LEU A 155 -1.13 16.55 12.44
CA LEU A 155 -0.27 15.52 11.85
C LEU A 155 0.07 14.42 12.86
N ALA A 156 0.38 14.76 14.11
CA ALA A 156 0.67 13.78 15.15
C ALA A 156 -0.52 12.84 15.40
N ALA A 157 -1.74 13.37 15.43
CA ALA A 157 -2.96 12.58 15.61
C ALA A 157 -3.19 11.61 14.44
N VAL A 158 -3.15 12.11 13.20
CA VAL A 158 -3.41 11.28 12.01
C VAL A 158 -2.28 10.29 11.74
N ALA A 159 -1.02 10.72 11.84
CA ALA A 159 0.15 9.88 11.62
C ALA A 159 0.24 8.78 12.68
N GLY A 160 -0.06 9.10 13.95
CA GLY A 160 -0.13 8.13 15.03
C GLY A 160 -1.18 7.05 14.78
N ARG A 161 -2.37 7.41 14.25
CA ARG A 161 -3.40 6.44 13.91
C ARG A 161 -3.01 5.54 12.73
N ILE A 162 -2.37 6.08 11.71
CA ILE A 162 -1.90 5.31 10.54
C ILE A 162 -0.78 4.35 10.97
N TYR A 163 0.15 4.82 11.79
CA TYR A 163 1.19 3.99 12.40
C TYR A 163 0.60 2.83 13.20
N ALA A 164 -0.41 3.11 14.03
CA ALA A 164 -1.07 2.11 14.87
C ALA A 164 -1.94 1.11 14.09
N ALA A 165 -2.31 1.40 12.83
CA ALA A 165 -2.97 0.43 11.99
C ALA A 165 -2.05 -0.79 11.75
N PRO A 166 -2.59 -2.01 11.57
CA PRO A 166 -1.79 -3.19 11.30
C PRO A 166 -0.81 -3.02 10.12
N TYR A 167 0.42 -3.52 10.26
CA TYR A 167 1.29 -3.73 9.11
C TYR A 167 0.90 -5.06 8.46
N GLU A 168 0.35 -5.01 7.26
CA GLU A 168 -0.23 -6.18 6.60
C GLU A 168 -0.23 -6.08 5.09
N THR A 169 -0.40 -7.22 4.43
CA THR A 169 -0.65 -7.33 2.99
C THR A 169 -1.86 -8.21 2.65
N TYR A 170 -2.46 -8.91 3.63
CA TYR A 170 -3.55 -9.86 3.40
C TYR A 170 -4.79 -9.22 2.78
N SER A 171 -5.05 -7.94 3.07
CA SER A 171 -6.25 -7.23 2.62
C SER A 171 -6.30 -7.05 1.10
N ARG A 172 -5.15 -7.09 0.41
CA ARG A 172 -5.06 -7.11 -1.06
C ARG A 172 -5.74 -8.33 -1.69
N TYR A 173 -5.93 -9.40 -0.91
CA TYR A 173 -6.49 -10.67 -1.37
C TYR A 173 -7.94 -10.89 -0.93
N LEU A 174 -8.51 -10.00 -0.10
CA LEU A 174 -9.87 -10.13 0.43
C LEU A 174 -10.95 -9.92 -0.63
N GLU A 175 -10.65 -9.19 -1.70
CA GLU A 175 -11.55 -8.93 -2.83
C GLU A 175 -10.78 -9.07 -4.16
N PRO A 176 -11.47 -9.34 -5.29
CA PRO A 176 -10.83 -9.29 -6.59
C PRO A 176 -10.53 -7.82 -6.93
N GLY A 177 -9.27 -7.48 -7.16
CA GLY A 177 -8.89 -6.08 -7.40
C GLY A 177 -7.48 -5.91 -7.93
N ALA A 178 -6.98 -4.67 -7.83
CA ALA A 178 -5.58 -4.35 -8.13
C ALA A 178 -4.66 -5.08 -7.12
N PRO A 179 -3.47 -5.54 -7.55
CA PRO A 179 -2.54 -6.24 -6.66
C PRO A 179 -1.88 -5.31 -5.63
N PHE A 180 -2.09 -4.01 -5.72
CA PHE A 180 -1.56 -3.04 -4.77
C PHE A 180 -2.63 -1.99 -4.48
N LYS A 181 -2.80 -1.62 -3.21
CA LYS A 181 -3.84 -0.66 -2.81
C LYS A 181 -3.42 0.76 -3.17
N SER A 182 -4.33 1.53 -3.73
CA SER A 182 -4.19 2.98 -3.83
C SER A 182 -4.27 3.65 -2.45
N CYS A 183 -3.95 4.94 -2.38
CA CYS A 183 -3.96 5.71 -1.13
C CYS A 183 -5.33 5.74 -0.43
N ASP A 184 -6.42 5.91 -1.18
CA ASP A 184 -7.79 5.92 -0.67
C ASP A 184 -8.29 4.52 -0.31
N GLN A 185 -7.91 3.49 -1.08
CA GLN A 185 -8.19 2.10 -0.71
C GLN A 185 -7.46 1.72 0.58
N THR A 186 -6.24 2.21 0.78
CA THR A 186 -5.52 2.01 2.04
C THR A 186 -6.22 2.71 3.19
N LEU A 187 -6.67 3.96 2.99
CA LEU A 187 -7.43 4.70 4.00
C LEU A 187 -8.73 3.95 4.35
N ASP A 188 -9.50 3.50 3.37
CA ASP A 188 -10.68 2.66 3.58
C ASP A 188 -10.39 1.45 4.47
N ARG A 189 -9.31 0.72 4.20
CA ARG A 189 -8.92 -0.45 5.01
C ARG A 189 -8.52 -0.06 6.43
N ILE A 190 -7.86 1.08 6.61
CA ILE A 190 -7.57 1.63 7.95
C ILE A 190 -8.85 1.97 8.72
N LEU A 191 -9.86 2.54 8.04
CA LEU A 191 -11.19 2.82 8.62
C LEU A 191 -11.89 1.52 9.04
N GLU A 192 -11.74 0.45 8.27
CA GLU A 192 -12.31 -0.88 8.54
C GLU A 192 -11.53 -1.71 9.59
N GLY A 193 -10.45 -1.16 10.14
CA GLY A 193 -9.63 -1.79 11.17
C GLY A 193 -8.46 -2.64 10.66
N ASP A 194 -8.29 -2.72 9.34
CA ASP A 194 -7.11 -3.31 8.70
C ASP A 194 -6.00 -2.22 8.54
N GLY A 195 -5.04 -2.43 7.64
CA GLY A 195 -3.94 -1.49 7.47
C GLY A 195 -3.26 -1.53 6.10
N GLY A 196 -1.94 -1.67 6.09
CA GLY A 196 -1.13 -1.73 4.87
C GLY A 196 0.36 -1.78 5.16
N ASN A 197 1.17 -1.91 4.11
CA ASN A 197 2.62 -1.83 4.20
C ASN A 197 3.11 -0.37 4.27
N CYS A 198 4.43 -0.16 4.34
CA CYS A 198 5.03 1.17 4.46
C CYS A 198 4.62 2.14 3.34
N ALA A 199 4.67 1.70 2.07
CA ALA A 199 4.28 2.50 0.92
C ALA A 199 2.80 2.88 0.92
N GLU A 200 1.93 1.93 1.22
CA GLU A 200 0.48 2.16 1.32
C GLU A 200 0.15 3.16 2.42
N LYS A 201 0.71 2.97 3.62
CA LYS A 201 0.48 3.83 4.78
C LYS A 201 1.05 5.24 4.61
N ALA A 202 2.27 5.35 4.08
CA ALA A 202 2.88 6.66 3.78
C ALA A 202 2.03 7.43 2.77
N MET A 203 1.53 6.76 1.73
CA MET A 203 0.64 7.39 0.75
C MET A 203 -0.75 7.71 1.30
N ALA A 204 -1.28 6.94 2.26
CA ALA A 204 -2.51 7.30 2.96
C ALA A 204 -2.33 8.60 3.78
N LEU A 205 -1.19 8.78 4.44
CA LEU A 205 -0.89 10.04 5.14
C LEU A 205 -0.65 11.19 4.16
N TYR A 206 0.06 10.94 3.05
CA TYR A 206 0.24 11.92 1.96
C TYR A 206 -1.11 12.40 1.41
N PHE A 207 -2.05 11.48 1.24
CA PHE A 207 -3.41 11.75 0.77
C PHE A 207 -4.21 12.62 1.75
N ILE A 208 -4.14 12.34 3.05
CA ILE A 208 -4.75 13.21 4.08
C ILE A 208 -4.08 14.58 4.08
N ALA A 209 -2.75 14.65 4.04
CA ALA A 209 -2.02 15.92 4.01
C ALA A 209 -2.47 16.79 2.82
N HIS A 210 -2.58 16.20 1.63
CA HIS A 210 -3.09 16.85 0.44
C HIS A 210 -4.51 17.40 0.63
N ALA A 211 -5.42 16.59 1.17
CA ALA A 211 -6.81 16.99 1.37
C ALA A 211 -6.98 18.18 2.35
N TYR A 212 -6.05 18.32 3.30
CA TYR A 212 -6.02 19.41 4.28
C TYR A 212 -5.06 20.55 3.89
N GLY A 213 -4.57 20.57 2.65
CA GLY A 213 -3.71 21.65 2.13
C GLY A 213 -2.29 21.68 2.72
N ILE A 214 -1.86 20.60 3.36
CA ILE A 214 -0.52 20.47 3.93
C ILE A 214 0.43 19.96 2.85
N GLN A 215 1.46 20.75 2.53
CA GLN A 215 2.48 20.33 1.58
C GLN A 215 3.27 19.15 2.14
N ALA A 216 3.49 18.13 1.31
CA ALA A 216 4.23 16.94 1.69
C ALA A 216 5.15 16.47 0.55
N GLU A 217 6.26 15.84 0.94
CA GLU A 217 7.20 15.14 0.06
C GLU A 217 7.25 13.67 0.43
N MET A 218 7.36 12.80 -0.56
CA MET A 218 7.72 11.40 -0.36
C MET A 218 9.24 11.28 -0.15
N VAL A 219 9.61 10.48 0.83
CA VAL A 219 10.98 10.10 1.16
C VAL A 219 11.11 8.59 0.93
N LEU A 220 12.14 8.17 0.22
CA LEU A 220 12.40 6.76 -0.02
C LEU A 220 13.43 6.22 0.97
N GLY A 221 13.25 4.99 1.40
CA GLY A 221 14.19 4.26 2.23
C GLY A 221 14.66 2.98 1.57
N GLY A 222 15.87 2.57 1.89
CA GLY A 222 16.45 1.32 1.40
C GLY A 222 17.31 0.63 2.45
N GLU A 223 17.19 -0.70 2.52
CA GLU A 223 18.05 -1.52 3.37
C GLU A 223 19.50 -1.41 2.89
N GLU A 224 20.44 -1.12 3.79
CA GLU A 224 21.87 -1.01 3.50
C GLU A 224 22.19 -0.03 2.34
N ALA A 225 21.26 0.90 2.06
CA ALA A 225 21.33 1.85 0.95
C ALA A 225 22.07 3.14 1.35
N ALA A 226 23.26 3.00 1.94
CA ALA A 226 24.05 4.13 2.44
C ALA A 226 24.57 5.05 1.33
N GLY A 227 24.71 4.52 0.10
CA GLY A 227 25.32 5.20 -1.03
C GLY A 227 24.48 6.33 -1.63
N LYS A 228 24.97 6.85 -2.74
CA LYS A 228 24.26 7.90 -3.50
C LYS A 228 22.99 7.35 -4.12
N PHE A 229 21.89 8.07 -3.99
CA PHE A 229 20.60 7.67 -4.54
C PHE A 229 20.65 7.52 -6.08
N PRO A 230 20.32 6.34 -6.65
CA PRO A 230 20.53 6.02 -8.06
C PRO A 230 19.37 6.51 -8.95
N SER A 231 19.07 7.81 -8.93
CA SER A 231 17.91 8.42 -9.62
C SER A 231 17.80 8.00 -11.10
N ARG A 232 18.93 8.00 -11.83
CA ARG A 232 18.93 7.64 -13.27
C ARG A 232 18.62 6.17 -13.50
N ALA A 233 19.13 5.27 -12.66
CA ALA A 233 18.87 3.84 -12.80
C ALA A 233 17.41 3.53 -12.46
N LEU A 234 16.86 4.12 -11.39
CA LEU A 234 15.44 3.96 -11.04
C LEU A 234 14.52 4.54 -12.11
N ARG A 235 14.86 5.69 -12.71
CA ARG A 235 14.12 6.22 -13.85
C ARG A 235 14.18 5.28 -15.06
N SER A 236 15.35 4.74 -15.37
CA SER A 236 15.50 3.73 -16.43
C SER A 236 14.66 2.48 -16.18
N ILE A 237 14.56 2.02 -14.92
CA ILE A 237 13.72 0.88 -14.54
C ILE A 237 12.25 1.18 -14.82
N LEU A 238 11.79 2.37 -14.45
CA LEU A 238 10.41 2.81 -14.71
C LEU A 238 10.11 2.87 -16.21
N ASP A 239 10.99 3.50 -16.98
CA ASP A 239 10.79 3.74 -18.42
C ASP A 239 10.85 2.43 -19.22
N GLN A 240 11.76 1.53 -18.86
CA GLN A 240 11.96 0.23 -19.52
C GLN A 240 11.13 -0.90 -18.90
N ARG A 241 10.48 -0.65 -17.76
CA ARG A 241 9.65 -1.61 -17.00
C ARG A 241 10.39 -2.89 -16.62
N THR A 242 11.66 -2.76 -16.23
CA THR A 242 12.56 -3.89 -15.91
C THR A 242 12.54 -4.28 -14.43
N PHE A 243 11.36 -4.24 -13.80
CA PHE A 243 11.20 -4.43 -12.34
C PHE A 243 11.67 -5.79 -11.81
N ASP A 244 11.71 -6.83 -12.65
CA ASP A 244 12.07 -8.19 -12.21
C ASP A 244 13.50 -8.61 -12.66
N SER A 245 14.30 -7.66 -13.18
CA SER A 245 15.64 -7.95 -13.69
C SER A 245 16.67 -8.08 -12.56
N GLU A 246 17.55 -9.07 -12.66
CA GLU A 246 18.68 -9.17 -11.72
C GLU A 246 19.61 -7.95 -11.81
N ALA A 247 19.76 -7.38 -13.00
CA ALA A 247 20.58 -6.20 -13.24
C ALA A 247 20.07 -4.92 -12.54
N THR A 248 18.83 -4.92 -12.04
CA THR A 248 18.19 -3.75 -11.44
C THR A 248 18.06 -3.84 -9.92
N ARG A 249 18.40 -4.99 -9.32
CA ARG A 249 18.27 -5.25 -7.87
C ARG A 249 19.00 -4.22 -7.01
N ASP A 250 20.21 -3.84 -7.39
CA ASP A 250 21.01 -2.86 -6.63
C ASP A 250 20.34 -1.48 -6.57
N ALA A 251 19.70 -1.07 -7.66
CA ALA A 251 18.96 0.19 -7.69
C ALA A 251 17.63 0.09 -6.93
N GLN A 252 16.92 -1.04 -7.07
CA GLN A 252 15.65 -1.30 -6.38
C GLN A 252 15.77 -1.32 -4.86
N ARG A 253 16.96 -1.65 -4.33
CA ARG A 253 17.26 -1.52 -2.91
C ARG A 253 16.94 -0.14 -2.34
N TYR A 254 17.07 0.92 -3.13
CA TYR A 254 16.75 2.30 -2.71
C TYR A 254 15.24 2.61 -2.71
N TRP A 255 14.42 1.64 -3.07
CA TRP A 255 12.97 1.73 -3.22
C TRP A 255 12.27 0.57 -2.47
N GLN A 256 12.68 0.32 -1.23
CA GLN A 256 12.06 -0.73 -0.40
C GLN A 256 11.12 -0.16 0.65
N HIS A 257 11.25 1.13 0.94
CA HIS A 257 10.51 1.78 2.01
C HIS A 257 10.08 3.20 1.64
N TYR A 258 8.99 3.64 2.24
CA TYR A 258 8.44 4.97 2.04
C TYR A 258 8.14 5.62 3.39
N ALA A 259 8.46 6.89 3.48
CA ALA A 259 8.11 7.81 4.55
C ALA A 259 7.71 9.15 3.93
N ILE A 260 7.26 10.10 4.76
CA ILE A 260 6.87 11.43 4.26
C ILE A 260 7.53 12.54 5.05
N LEU A 261 7.66 13.70 4.41
CA LEU A 261 8.11 14.94 5.05
C LEU A 261 7.04 16.01 4.81
N CYS A 262 6.36 16.44 5.87
CA CYS A 262 5.31 17.46 5.80
C CYS A 262 5.89 18.86 6.10
N ARG A 263 5.29 19.90 5.51
CA ARG A 263 5.65 21.30 5.73
C ARG A 263 4.49 22.08 6.37
N PRO A 264 4.40 22.14 7.71
CA PRO A 264 3.34 22.82 8.45
C PRO A 264 3.13 24.29 8.09
N SER A 265 4.19 25.03 7.80
CA SER A 265 4.16 26.50 7.56
C SER A 265 4.62 26.90 6.16
N GLY A 266 5.02 25.92 5.33
CA GLY A 266 5.78 26.17 4.10
C GLY A 266 7.25 26.55 4.34
N ASN A 267 7.68 26.79 5.58
CA ASN A 267 9.09 26.97 5.95
C ASN A 267 9.73 25.61 6.30
N ALA A 268 10.96 25.41 5.82
CA ALA A 268 11.74 24.18 6.06
C ALA A 268 12.12 23.97 7.53
N GLU A 269 12.21 25.05 8.33
CA GLU A 269 12.46 24.95 9.78
C GLU A 269 11.31 24.25 10.52
N ASP A 270 10.12 24.26 9.91
CA ASP A 270 8.95 23.61 10.46
C ASP A 270 8.73 22.18 9.96
N ASP A 271 9.58 21.69 9.05
CA ASP A 271 9.42 20.37 8.44
C ASP A 271 9.24 19.28 9.52
N VAL A 272 8.30 18.36 9.28
CA VAL A 272 8.04 17.20 10.13
C VAL A 272 8.25 15.93 9.33
N PHE A 273 9.27 15.16 9.69
CA PHE A 273 9.52 13.85 9.08
C PHE A 273 8.69 12.78 9.79
N CYS A 274 7.86 12.09 9.01
CA CYS A 274 6.95 11.06 9.48
C CYS A 274 7.26 9.71 8.82
N ASP A 275 7.60 8.72 9.64
CA ASP A 275 7.51 7.31 9.24
C ASP A 275 6.37 6.63 10.01
N VAL A 276 5.36 6.23 9.25
CA VAL A 276 4.12 5.64 9.73
C VAL A 276 3.97 4.17 9.38
N ALA A 277 5.05 3.49 8.98
CA ALA A 277 4.96 2.10 8.55
C ALA A 277 4.39 1.18 9.64
N GLY A 278 4.81 1.33 10.90
CA GLY A 278 4.42 0.42 11.98
C GLY A 278 5.24 -0.87 11.97
N SER A 279 4.71 -1.96 12.54
CA SER A 279 5.46 -3.20 12.74
C SER A 279 6.66 -2.94 13.69
N ASN A 280 7.84 -3.43 13.36
CA ASN A 280 9.11 -3.20 14.04
C ASN A 280 9.91 -2.03 13.42
N ILE A 281 9.25 -1.19 12.63
CA ILE A 281 9.75 0.13 12.23
C ILE A 281 9.18 1.12 13.25
N PRO A 282 10.02 1.97 13.88
CA PRO A 282 9.56 2.83 14.94
C PRO A 282 8.74 3.97 14.36
N PHE A 283 7.79 4.48 15.14
CA PHE A 283 7.10 5.70 14.77
C PHE A 283 8.09 6.85 14.79
N LEU A 284 8.41 7.40 13.62
CA LEU A 284 9.22 8.61 13.52
C LEU A 284 8.26 9.78 13.32
N PHE A 285 8.34 10.75 14.21
CA PHE A 285 7.63 12.04 14.12
C PHE A 285 8.60 13.12 14.58
N LEU A 286 9.51 13.49 13.69
CA LEU A 286 10.72 14.25 14.01
C LEU A 286 10.62 15.67 13.46
N GLY A 287 11.03 16.66 14.25
CA GLY A 287 11.20 18.03 13.76
C GLY A 287 12.39 18.16 12.80
N ALA A 288 12.52 19.31 12.13
CA ALA A 288 13.54 19.53 11.09
C ALA A 288 14.97 19.23 11.55
N GLU A 289 15.35 19.65 12.75
CA GLU A 289 16.70 19.40 13.31
C GLU A 289 16.95 17.90 13.51
N GLU A 290 16.03 17.19 14.16
CA GLU A 290 16.15 15.73 14.39
C GLU A 290 16.12 14.96 13.07
N ALA A 291 15.22 15.33 12.15
CA ALA A 291 15.09 14.74 10.83
C ALA A 291 16.37 14.90 9.99
N SER A 292 17.12 16.00 10.16
CA SER A 292 18.38 16.23 9.45
C SER A 292 19.39 15.10 9.67
N THR A 293 19.39 14.46 10.85
CA THR A 293 20.23 13.31 11.17
C THR A 293 20.01 12.13 10.20
N TYR A 294 18.79 11.98 9.66
CA TYR A 294 18.41 10.88 8.78
C TYR A 294 18.28 11.28 7.31
N LEU A 295 18.07 12.56 7.02
CA LEU A 295 17.76 13.05 5.67
C LEU A 295 18.90 13.82 5.02
N ASP A 296 19.85 14.37 5.79
CA ASP A 296 21.01 15.09 5.28
C ASP A 296 21.96 14.12 4.56
N PRO A 297 22.18 14.24 3.24
CA PRO A 297 23.06 13.35 2.49
C PRO A 297 24.49 13.23 3.04
N ASP A 298 24.99 14.26 3.72
CA ASP A 298 26.36 14.30 4.25
C ASP A 298 26.46 13.71 5.67
N ARG A 299 25.35 13.61 6.39
CA ARG A 299 25.29 13.20 7.80
C ARG A 299 24.33 12.05 8.09
N ARG A 300 23.75 11.47 7.04
CA ARG A 300 22.69 10.47 7.12
C ARG A 300 23.08 9.25 7.94
N ALA A 301 22.54 9.18 9.15
CA ALA A 301 22.54 7.99 9.97
C ALA A 301 21.49 6.98 9.48
N PRO A 302 21.77 5.67 9.56
CA PRO A 302 20.73 4.68 9.38
C PRO A 302 19.83 4.60 10.60
N ILE A 303 18.60 4.16 10.39
CA ILE A 303 17.78 3.60 11.46
C ILE A 303 17.91 2.08 11.48
N ARG A 304 18.10 1.50 12.67
CA ARG A 304 18.13 0.04 12.84
C ARG A 304 16.71 -0.46 13.05
N VAL A 305 16.21 -1.31 12.17
CA VAL A 305 14.87 -1.90 12.24
C VAL A 305 14.96 -3.43 12.19
N VAL A 306 13.97 -4.12 12.75
CA VAL A 306 13.95 -5.61 12.78
C VAL A 306 12.67 -6.08 12.10
N ILE A 307 12.61 -6.13 10.76
CA ILE A 307 11.33 -6.39 10.07
C ILE A 307 10.81 -7.82 10.31
N THR A 308 11.69 -8.82 10.36
CA THR A 308 11.34 -10.22 10.66
C THR A 308 12.09 -10.73 11.89
N LEU A 309 13.37 -11.09 11.77
CA LEU A 309 14.19 -11.54 12.92
C LEU A 309 15.62 -10.99 12.94
N GLU A 310 16.14 -10.47 11.82
CA GLU A 310 17.47 -9.87 11.75
C GLU A 310 17.38 -8.33 11.70
N PRO A 311 18.27 -7.63 12.43
CA PRO A 311 18.33 -6.18 12.37
C PRO A 311 18.94 -5.72 11.04
N ILE A 312 18.24 -4.85 10.34
CA ILE A 312 18.69 -4.20 9.11
C ILE A 312 18.93 -2.70 9.35
N ARG A 313 19.83 -2.09 8.58
CA ARG A 313 20.02 -0.63 8.58
C ARG A 313 19.27 -0.01 7.42
N LEU A 314 18.27 0.79 7.73
CA LEU A 314 17.47 1.50 6.75
C LEU A 314 18.00 2.94 6.58
N TYR A 315 18.30 3.34 5.36
CA TYR A 315 18.79 4.67 5.00
C TYR A 315 17.75 5.44 4.21
N TYR A 316 17.41 6.66 4.64
CA TYR A 316 16.43 7.51 3.97
C TYR A 316 17.04 8.44 2.93
N HIS A 317 16.28 8.76 1.90
CA HIS A 317 16.69 9.60 0.77
C HIS A 317 15.58 10.59 0.46
N ARG A 318 15.81 11.86 0.82
CA ARG A 318 14.92 12.97 0.45
C ARG A 318 15.16 13.36 -1.01
N LEU A 319 14.10 13.36 -1.82
CA LEU A 319 14.15 13.67 -3.25
C LEU A 319 13.45 15.00 -3.56
N ALA A 320 13.80 16.08 -2.86
CA ALA A 320 13.06 17.35 -2.89
C ALA A 320 12.81 17.90 -4.32
N ARG A 321 13.78 17.73 -5.24
CA ARG A 321 13.69 18.21 -6.63
C ARG A 321 13.19 17.16 -7.64
N ARG A 322 12.83 15.96 -7.19
CA ARG A 322 12.42 14.82 -8.03
C ARG A 322 11.29 14.03 -7.39
N GLN A 323 10.23 14.72 -6.98
CA GLN A 323 9.05 14.10 -6.38
C GLN A 323 8.20 13.31 -7.39
N ASP A 324 8.40 13.53 -8.68
CA ASP A 324 7.89 12.68 -9.75
C ASP A 324 8.34 11.21 -9.57
N LEU A 325 9.59 10.98 -9.18
CA LEU A 325 10.16 9.64 -9.06
C LEU A 325 9.50 8.75 -8.00
N PRO A 326 9.43 9.12 -6.71
CA PRO A 326 8.78 8.28 -5.70
C PRO A 326 7.30 8.04 -6.00
N LEU A 327 6.63 9.04 -6.59
CA LEU A 327 5.22 8.93 -6.98
C LEU A 327 5.03 8.01 -8.19
N ASP A 328 5.87 8.10 -9.22
CA ASP A 328 5.84 7.18 -10.38
C ASP A 328 6.18 5.75 -10.00
N LEU A 329 7.11 5.56 -9.05
CA LEU A 329 7.38 4.26 -8.45
C LEU A 329 6.14 3.68 -7.77
N TYR A 330 5.41 4.50 -7.00
CA TYR A 330 4.13 4.07 -6.42
C TYR A 330 3.08 3.76 -7.50
N TYR A 331 2.99 4.58 -8.54
CA TYR A 331 2.14 4.34 -9.70
C TYR A 331 2.46 3.01 -10.40
N ALA A 332 3.73 2.65 -10.52
CA ALA A 332 4.18 1.40 -11.10
C ALA A 332 3.72 0.19 -10.27
N MET A 333 3.80 0.26 -8.94
CA MET A 333 3.25 -0.79 -8.07
C MET A 333 1.74 -0.95 -8.26
N GLU A 334 1.01 0.15 -8.33
CA GLU A 334 -0.44 0.11 -8.51
C GLU A 334 -0.86 -0.47 -9.88
N ASN A 335 -0.09 -0.19 -10.94
CA ASN A 335 -0.59 -0.37 -12.31
C ASN A 335 0.23 -1.30 -13.22
N PHE A 336 1.54 -1.45 -12.99
CA PHE A 336 2.46 -2.06 -13.95
C PHE A 336 3.08 -3.36 -13.47
N ILE A 337 3.33 -3.50 -12.17
CA ILE A 337 3.94 -4.70 -11.61
C ILE A 337 2.84 -5.72 -11.30
N ALA A 338 2.59 -6.63 -12.23
CA ALA A 338 1.45 -7.53 -12.19
C ALA A 338 1.40 -8.46 -10.96
N SER A 339 2.56 -8.78 -10.37
CA SER A 339 2.71 -9.70 -9.23
C SER A 339 3.22 -9.00 -7.97
N ILE A 340 3.08 -7.68 -7.86
CA ILE A 340 3.60 -6.90 -6.73
C ILE A 340 3.06 -7.35 -5.37
N ASP A 341 1.82 -7.84 -5.31
CA ASP A 341 1.25 -8.48 -4.13
C ASP A 341 2.08 -9.69 -3.70
N VAL A 342 2.38 -10.58 -4.63
CA VAL A 342 3.18 -11.80 -4.39
C VAL A 342 4.63 -11.45 -4.09
N ILE A 343 5.26 -10.57 -4.87
CA ILE A 343 6.65 -10.13 -4.67
C ILE A 343 6.79 -9.55 -3.25
N HIS A 344 5.90 -8.66 -2.83
CA HIS A 344 5.95 -8.08 -1.49
C HIS A 344 5.69 -9.10 -0.39
N THR A 345 4.69 -9.96 -0.57
CA THR A 345 4.26 -10.91 0.47
C THR A 345 5.28 -12.05 0.66
N VAL A 346 5.80 -12.57 -0.44
CA VAL A 346 6.60 -13.80 -0.50
C VAL A 346 8.07 -13.50 -0.75
N ASP A 347 8.40 -12.87 -1.88
CA ASP A 347 9.81 -12.73 -2.31
C ASP A 347 10.60 -11.73 -1.44
N ASN A 348 9.96 -10.63 -1.03
CA ASN A 348 10.50 -9.64 -0.10
C ASN A 348 10.23 -9.99 1.37
N GLU A 349 9.55 -11.11 1.64
CA GLU A 349 9.20 -11.60 2.98
C GLU A 349 8.55 -10.56 3.92
N LEU A 350 7.83 -9.56 3.38
CA LEU A 350 7.08 -8.62 4.23
C LEU A 350 5.99 -9.33 5.04
N GLY A 351 5.57 -10.50 4.56
CA GLY A 351 4.56 -11.33 5.17
C GLY A 351 3.15 -10.80 4.95
N LEU A 352 2.19 -11.55 5.49
CA LEU A 352 0.76 -11.23 5.45
C LEU A 352 0.37 -10.29 6.59
N LEU A 353 0.96 -10.46 7.77
CA LEU A 353 0.65 -9.67 8.95
C LEU A 353 1.85 -9.61 9.90
N HIS A 354 2.12 -8.44 10.44
CA HIS A 354 3.09 -8.22 11.51
C HIS A 354 2.46 -7.40 12.66
N THR A 355 2.51 -7.94 13.88
CA THR A 355 1.79 -7.40 15.06
C THR A 355 2.70 -6.99 16.22
N GLY A 356 4.02 -7.05 16.06
CA GLY A 356 5.00 -6.87 17.15
C GLY A 356 5.16 -8.12 18.01
N ASP A 357 4.08 -8.88 18.20
CA ASP A 357 4.08 -10.17 18.88
C ASP A 357 4.25 -11.36 17.93
N TYR A 358 3.71 -11.24 16.71
CA TYR A 358 3.74 -12.31 15.71
C TYR A 358 4.07 -11.74 14.34
N TRP A 359 4.85 -12.50 13.58
CA TRP A 359 4.95 -12.38 12.13
C TRP A 359 4.28 -13.58 11.47
N VAL A 360 3.43 -13.31 10.49
CA VAL A 360 2.71 -14.32 9.71
C VAL A 360 3.08 -14.15 8.25
N GLY A 361 3.73 -15.14 7.67
CA GLY A 361 4.17 -15.16 6.28
C GLY A 361 3.50 -16.24 5.43
N ALA A 362 3.77 -16.15 4.13
CA ALA A 362 3.42 -17.15 3.14
C ALA A 362 4.70 -17.60 2.42
N VAL A 363 4.99 -18.90 2.45
CA VAL A 363 6.14 -19.47 1.72
C VAL A 363 5.65 -20.30 0.54
N ALA A 364 6.27 -20.08 -0.61
CA ALA A 364 5.94 -20.74 -1.87
C ALA A 364 6.99 -21.81 -2.21
N TYR A 365 6.58 -23.02 -2.61
CA TYR A 365 7.50 -24.13 -2.92
C TYR A 365 6.94 -25.08 -4.00
N ARG A 366 7.81 -25.72 -4.79
CA ARG A 366 7.45 -26.66 -5.88
C ARG A 366 7.64 -28.14 -5.53
N GLY A 367 8.13 -28.46 -4.33
CA GLY A 367 8.24 -29.85 -3.88
C GLY A 367 8.77 -30.04 -2.46
N ARG A 368 8.78 -31.30 -1.99
CA ARG A 368 9.16 -31.63 -0.60
C ARG A 368 10.60 -31.25 -0.27
N ARG A 369 11.54 -31.40 -1.21
CA ARG A 369 12.96 -31.04 -1.01
C ARG A 369 13.13 -29.54 -0.80
N GLU A 370 12.43 -28.73 -1.58
CA GLU A 370 12.45 -27.28 -1.44
C GLU A 370 11.79 -26.83 -0.14
N LEU A 371 10.62 -27.39 0.18
CA LEU A 371 9.96 -27.14 1.46
C LEU A 371 10.88 -27.47 2.65
N GLY A 372 11.58 -28.61 2.62
CA GLY A 372 12.52 -28.98 3.67
C GLY A 372 13.69 -28.01 3.82
N ARG A 373 14.18 -27.42 2.71
CA ARG A 373 15.20 -26.36 2.77
C ARG A 373 14.66 -25.09 3.43
N ILE A 374 13.49 -24.62 2.98
CA ILE A 374 12.83 -23.42 3.53
C ILE A 374 12.57 -23.60 5.01
N VAL A 375 11.96 -24.71 5.44
CA VAL A 375 11.71 -25.00 6.86
C VAL A 375 13.02 -24.96 7.65
N GLY A 376 14.07 -25.63 7.17
CA GLY A 376 15.37 -25.61 7.85
C GLY A 376 16.02 -24.22 7.89
N GLU A 377 15.79 -23.36 6.90
CA GLU A 377 16.27 -21.97 6.89
C GLU A 377 15.58 -21.13 7.96
N TYR A 378 14.26 -21.20 8.04
CA TYR A 378 13.47 -20.55 9.09
C TYR A 378 13.83 -21.07 10.49
N GLU A 379 13.99 -22.38 10.67
CA GLU A 379 14.43 -22.95 11.95
C GLU A 379 15.82 -22.41 12.35
N ARG A 380 16.77 -22.33 11.42
CA ARG A 380 18.08 -21.73 11.67
C ARG A 380 17.98 -20.23 11.98
N PHE A 381 17.10 -19.51 11.30
CA PHE A 381 16.88 -18.08 11.48
C PHE A 381 16.31 -17.79 12.89
N VAL A 382 15.28 -18.54 13.28
CA VAL A 382 14.66 -18.51 14.62
C VAL A 382 15.68 -18.86 15.71
N CYS A 383 16.50 -19.90 15.51
CA CYS A 383 17.61 -20.23 16.42
C CYS A 383 18.60 -19.07 16.60
N ARG A 384 19.04 -18.43 15.50
CA ARG A 384 19.99 -17.30 15.57
C ARG A 384 19.39 -16.10 16.31
N ALA A 385 18.09 -15.91 16.21
CA ALA A 385 17.35 -14.89 16.95
C ALA A 385 17.12 -15.23 18.45
N GLY A 386 17.64 -16.36 18.93
CA GLY A 386 17.51 -16.80 20.32
C GLY A 386 16.14 -17.41 20.66
N LEU A 387 15.38 -17.84 19.66
CA LEU A 387 14.06 -18.44 19.81
C LEU A 387 14.13 -19.97 19.66
N ASP A 388 13.15 -20.70 20.21
CA ASP A 388 13.05 -22.16 20.06
C ASP A 388 12.25 -22.54 18.82
N PRO A 389 12.84 -23.17 17.78
CA PRO A 389 12.11 -23.52 16.57
C PRO A 389 10.92 -24.46 16.79
N ARG A 390 10.90 -25.25 17.87
CA ARG A 390 9.78 -26.16 18.16
C ARG A 390 8.58 -25.44 18.79
N ALA A 391 8.82 -24.30 19.44
CA ALA A 391 7.80 -23.58 20.19
C ALA A 391 7.40 -22.24 19.55
N ASP A 392 8.33 -21.64 18.79
CA ASP A 392 8.27 -20.26 18.33
C ASP A 392 8.22 -20.11 16.80
N VAL A 393 8.25 -21.21 16.03
CA VAL A 393 7.82 -21.22 14.63
C VAL A 393 6.81 -22.33 14.35
N CYS A 394 5.82 -22.04 13.51
CA CYS A 394 4.80 -22.99 13.09
C CYS A 394 4.63 -22.93 11.57
N PHE A 395 4.65 -24.11 10.95
CA PHE A 395 4.35 -24.30 9.54
C PHE A 395 2.97 -24.94 9.38
N ALA A 396 2.07 -24.26 8.69
CA ALA A 396 0.71 -24.74 8.52
C ALA A 396 0.29 -24.70 7.05
N ARG A 397 -0.20 -25.84 6.53
CA ARG A 397 -0.80 -25.84 5.20
C ARG A 397 -2.09 -25.01 5.18
N LYS A 398 -2.88 -25.03 6.24
CA LYS A 398 -4.08 -24.19 6.43
C LYS A 398 -4.11 -23.71 7.87
N LEU A 399 -4.41 -22.43 8.08
CA LEU A 399 -4.48 -21.85 9.43
C LEU A 399 -5.61 -22.43 10.29
N VAL A 400 -6.70 -22.90 9.68
CA VAL A 400 -7.87 -23.41 10.41
C VAL A 400 -7.76 -24.87 10.87
N SER A 401 -6.84 -25.65 10.31
CA SER A 401 -6.80 -27.10 10.54
C SER A 401 -5.52 -27.59 11.22
N ALA A 402 -4.55 -26.71 11.46
CA ALA A 402 -3.31 -27.10 12.11
C ALA A 402 -3.52 -27.11 13.63
N ARG A 403 -3.20 -28.24 14.25
CA ARG A 403 -3.15 -28.39 15.72
C ARG A 403 -1.74 -28.08 16.17
N HIS A 404 -1.47 -26.81 16.43
CA HIS A 404 -0.17 -26.36 16.93
C HIS A 404 -0.38 -25.28 18.01
N PRO A 405 0.24 -25.39 19.20
CA PRO A 405 0.00 -24.46 20.30
C PRO A 405 0.28 -22.99 19.92
N LEU A 406 1.31 -22.73 19.12
CA LEU A 406 1.61 -21.37 18.64
C LEU A 406 0.49 -20.79 17.77
N LEU A 407 -0.08 -21.62 16.90
CA LEU A 407 -1.17 -21.19 16.02
C LEU A 407 -2.44 -20.92 16.83
N GLU A 408 -2.79 -21.78 17.78
CA GLU A 408 -3.94 -21.56 18.67
C GLU A 408 -3.81 -20.25 19.46
N ARG A 409 -2.61 -19.96 20.00
CA ARG A 409 -2.32 -18.67 20.65
C ARG A 409 -2.49 -17.49 19.70
N PHE A 410 -1.95 -17.58 18.49
CA PHE A 410 -2.09 -16.54 17.48
C PHE A 410 -3.57 -16.28 17.12
N LEU A 411 -4.33 -17.34 16.82
CA LEU A 411 -5.75 -17.25 16.48
C LEU A 411 -6.57 -16.62 17.61
N GLY A 412 -6.24 -16.92 18.87
CA GLY A 412 -6.88 -16.33 20.04
C GLY A 412 -6.48 -14.87 20.30
N ALA A 413 -5.21 -14.52 20.09
CA ALA A 413 -4.69 -13.17 20.34
C ALA A 413 -5.08 -12.16 19.25
N TYR A 414 -5.19 -12.61 17.99
CA TYR A 414 -5.44 -11.75 16.83
C TYR A 414 -6.61 -12.26 15.97
N PRO A 415 -7.83 -12.43 16.54
CA PRO A 415 -8.94 -13.10 15.86
C PRO A 415 -9.38 -12.38 14.57
N CYS A 416 -9.38 -11.05 14.55
CA CYS A 416 -9.74 -10.28 13.37
C CYS A 416 -8.73 -10.48 12.23
N GLY A 417 -7.43 -10.21 12.48
CA GLY A 417 -6.38 -10.37 11.46
C GLY A 417 -6.24 -11.81 10.98
N ALA A 418 -6.32 -12.79 11.89
CA ALA A 418 -6.35 -14.20 11.54
C ALA A 418 -7.56 -14.55 10.66
N GLY A 419 -8.76 -14.08 11.04
CA GLY A 419 -9.99 -14.29 10.28
C GLY A 419 -9.89 -13.72 8.86
N ARG A 420 -9.30 -12.54 8.69
CA ARG A 420 -9.05 -11.94 7.37
C ARG A 420 -8.10 -12.78 6.52
N ILE A 421 -6.98 -13.25 7.10
CA ILE A 421 -6.03 -14.12 6.37
C ILE A 421 -6.71 -15.43 5.94
N ILE A 422 -7.50 -16.03 6.83
CA ILE A 422 -8.27 -17.25 6.53
C ILE A 422 -9.27 -17.00 5.39
N ALA A 423 -9.98 -15.88 5.41
CA ALA A 423 -10.91 -15.50 4.35
C ALA A 423 -10.19 -15.26 3.00
N ALA A 424 -8.95 -14.76 3.04
CA ALA A 424 -8.12 -14.52 1.87
C ALA A 424 -7.41 -15.77 1.31
N ASP A 425 -7.39 -16.90 2.02
CA ASP A 425 -6.55 -18.09 1.72
C ASP A 425 -6.66 -18.55 0.25
N GLY A 426 -7.88 -18.66 -0.27
CA GLY A 426 -8.12 -19.10 -1.63
C GLY A 426 -7.46 -18.18 -2.66
N ARG A 427 -7.57 -16.87 -2.48
CA ARG A 427 -6.98 -15.88 -3.41
C ARG A 427 -5.46 -15.78 -3.25
N ILE A 428 -4.94 -15.83 -2.02
CA ILE A 428 -3.49 -15.84 -1.78
C ILE A 428 -2.84 -17.00 -2.56
N ARG A 429 -3.38 -18.21 -2.41
CA ARG A 429 -2.90 -19.39 -3.16
C ARG A 429 -3.02 -19.24 -4.66
N GLN A 430 -4.16 -18.72 -5.12
CA GLN A 430 -4.39 -18.48 -6.54
C GLN A 430 -3.36 -17.50 -7.10
N ARG A 431 -3.08 -16.39 -6.42
CA ARG A 431 -2.13 -15.36 -6.85
C ARG A 431 -0.71 -15.89 -6.87
N ILE A 432 -0.26 -16.58 -5.83
CA ILE A 432 1.06 -17.22 -5.77
C ILE A 432 1.24 -18.22 -6.93
N ASN A 433 0.24 -19.10 -7.16
CA ASN A 433 0.31 -20.07 -8.27
C ASN A 433 0.22 -19.38 -9.65
N SER A 434 -0.52 -18.27 -9.78
CA SER A 434 -0.60 -17.52 -11.04
C SER A 434 0.72 -16.82 -11.37
N ALA A 435 1.39 -16.26 -10.37
CA ALA A 435 2.71 -15.65 -10.51
C ALA A 435 3.80 -16.70 -10.78
N ASN A 436 3.66 -17.87 -10.17
CA ASN A 436 4.62 -18.96 -10.30
C ASN A 436 3.90 -20.33 -10.41
N PRO A 437 3.55 -20.77 -11.63
CA PRO A 437 2.79 -21.99 -11.84
C PRO A 437 3.42 -23.25 -11.25
N GLY A 438 2.58 -24.11 -10.68
CA GLY A 438 3.00 -25.38 -10.06
C GLY A 438 3.51 -25.24 -8.63
N THR A 439 3.45 -24.02 -8.08
CA THR A 439 3.89 -23.74 -6.71
C THR A 439 2.77 -23.98 -5.71
N GLN A 440 3.11 -24.61 -4.59
CA GLN A 440 2.27 -24.80 -3.42
C GLN A 440 2.64 -23.76 -2.36
N MET A 441 1.81 -23.62 -1.33
CA MET A 441 2.00 -22.60 -0.30
C MET A 441 1.72 -23.13 1.11
N TYR A 442 2.60 -22.77 2.03
CA TYR A 442 2.45 -22.93 3.48
C TYR A 442 2.41 -21.55 4.15
N TYR A 443 1.68 -21.47 5.26
CA TYR A 443 1.83 -20.39 6.20
C TYR A 443 2.99 -20.66 7.14
N VAL A 444 3.68 -19.58 7.51
CA VAL A 444 4.69 -19.57 8.56
C VAL A 444 4.27 -18.57 9.60
N ILE A 445 4.29 -18.97 10.87
CA ILE A 445 3.98 -18.11 12.00
C ILE A 445 5.19 -18.12 12.92
N ILE A 446 5.70 -16.94 13.26
CA ILE A 446 6.84 -16.78 14.16
C ILE A 446 6.40 -15.99 15.38
N ASN A 447 6.76 -16.48 16.57
CA ASN A 447 6.54 -15.81 17.84
C ASN A 447 7.66 -14.79 18.11
N LEU A 448 7.33 -13.51 18.05
CA LEU A 448 8.26 -12.42 18.33
C LEU A 448 8.24 -12.00 19.82
N GLN A 449 7.26 -12.46 20.60
CA GLN A 449 7.11 -12.11 22.02
C GLN A 449 8.26 -12.55 22.94
N LYS A 450 9.17 -13.38 22.45
CA LYS A 450 10.36 -13.82 23.19
C LYS A 450 11.65 -13.22 22.66
N MET A 451 11.60 -12.41 21.60
CA MET A 451 12.80 -11.75 21.09
C MET A 451 13.43 -10.88 22.19
N PRO A 452 14.76 -10.89 22.36
CA PRO A 452 15.42 -10.07 23.36
C PRO A 452 15.03 -8.59 23.26
N ALA A 453 15.04 -7.87 24.39
CA ALA A 453 14.69 -6.45 24.43
C ALA A 453 15.60 -5.54 23.58
N HIS A 454 16.80 -5.99 23.19
CA HIS A 454 17.64 -5.26 22.22
C HIS A 454 17.24 -5.48 20.76
N HIS A 455 16.39 -6.48 20.49
CA HIS A 455 15.75 -6.74 19.21
C HIS A 455 14.30 -6.22 19.14
N ARG A 456 13.66 -5.97 20.28
CA ARG A 456 12.41 -5.20 20.37
C ARG A 456 12.76 -3.73 20.55
N GLN A 457 12.40 -2.89 19.60
CA GLN A 457 12.69 -1.47 19.73
C GLN A 457 12.01 -0.89 20.98
N GLU A 458 12.78 -0.17 21.78
CA GLU A 458 12.25 0.73 22.80
C GLU A 458 11.29 1.69 22.10
N ARG A 459 10.04 1.77 22.58
CA ARG A 459 9.15 2.88 22.21
C ARG A 459 9.93 4.15 22.53
N ILE A 460 10.30 4.93 21.51
CA ILE A 460 10.81 6.29 21.75
C ILE A 460 9.72 6.96 22.59
N PRO A 461 9.98 7.29 23.86
CA PRO A 461 8.97 7.92 24.67
C PRO A 461 8.61 9.21 23.94
N ALA A 462 7.32 9.43 23.69
CA ALA A 462 6.83 10.73 23.31
C ALA A 462 7.31 11.69 24.39
N LYS A 463 8.41 12.41 24.13
CA LYS A 463 8.74 13.57 24.92
C LYS A 463 7.58 14.51 24.66
N ALA A 464 6.67 14.58 25.62
CA ALA A 464 5.73 15.68 25.71
C ALA A 464 6.58 16.95 25.59
N THR A 465 6.47 17.64 24.46
CA THR A 465 7.03 18.96 24.25
C THR A 465 6.33 19.89 25.24
N ARG A 466 6.88 19.96 26.46
CA ARG A 466 6.68 21.07 27.37
C ARG A 466 7.72 22.13 27.03
N SER A 467 7.30 23.10 26.23
CA SER A 467 7.64 24.53 26.36
C SER A 467 6.80 25.30 25.36
#